data_AF-A0A376BZQ8-F1
#
_entry.id   AF-A0A376BZQ8-F1
#
_cell.length_a   1.000
_cell.length_b   1.000
_cell.length_c   1.000
_cell.angle_alpha   90.00
_cell.angle_beta   90.00
_cell.angle_gamma   90.00
#
_symmetry.space_group_name_H-M   'P 1'
#
loop_
_entity.id
_entity.type
_entity.pdbx_description
1 polymer ?
#
loop_
_entity_poly.entity_id
_entity_poly.type
_entity_poly.pdbx_seq_one_letter_code
_entity_poly.pdbx_strand_id
1 'polypeptide(L)'
;MRVLFNLFVNLLLFLIAPVLELVLMPVNVAVVFIKDWQKRGFKSALKGISNYFKESAIRKDVYLCSEYRTLWNCTLRTREGKRIGVNNRTLSADLGEQDFEGTMSRTGAVLNLILFLIERNHSRKAYGK
;
A
#
# COMPACT_ATOMS: atom_id res chain seq x y z
N MET A 1 -30.25 -7.44 -18.68
CA MET A 1 -30.57 -6.83 -17.37
C MET A 1 -29.73 -7.37 -16.21
N ARG A 2 -29.59 -8.69 -16.00
CA ARG A 2 -28.81 -9.26 -14.87
C ARG A 2 -27.34 -8.80 -14.81
N VAL A 3 -26.64 -8.71 -15.95
CA VAL A 3 -25.24 -8.23 -16.01
C VAL A 3 -25.11 -6.78 -15.54
N LEU A 4 -25.98 -5.89 -16.03
CA LEU A 4 -25.98 -4.47 -15.67
C LEU A 4 -26.31 -4.28 -14.17
N PHE A 5 -27.26 -5.06 -13.66
CA PHE A 5 -27.58 -5.08 -12.24
C PHE A 5 -26.40 -5.54 -11.38
N ASN A 6 -25.74 -6.65 -11.75
CA ASN A 6 -24.56 -7.15 -11.04
C ASN A 6 -23.40 -6.14 -11.08
N LEU A 7 -23.19 -5.48 -12.22
CA LEU A 7 -22.19 -4.41 -12.36
C LEU A 7 -22.47 -3.28 -11.38
N PHE A 8 -23.72 -2.83 -11.30
CA PHE A 8 -24.11 -1.75 -10.38
C PHE A 8 -23.92 -2.14 -8.92
N VAL A 9 -24.35 -3.33 -8.50
CA VAL A 9 -24.14 -3.84 -7.14
C VAL A 9 -22.64 -3.94 -6.81
N ASN A 10 -21.84 -4.49 -7.71
CA ASN A 10 -20.40 -4.62 -7.51
C ASN A 10 -19.71 -3.24 -7.42
N LEU A 11 -20.15 -2.28 -8.23
CA LEU A 11 -19.66 -0.90 -8.16
C LEU A 11 -20.00 -0.25 -6.82
N LEU A 12 -21.22 -0.45 -6.31
CA LEU A 12 -21.59 0.03 -4.97
C LEU A 12 -20.71 -0.59 -3.89
N LEU A 13 -20.47 -1.90 -3.93
CA LEU A 13 -19.58 -2.57 -2.99
C LEU A 13 -18.15 -2.00 -3.04
N PHE A 14 -17.63 -1.80 -4.26
CA PHE A 14 -16.32 -1.20 -4.49
C PHE A 14 -16.20 0.22 -3.91
N LEU A 15 -17.27 1.03 -3.99
CA LEU A 15 -17.29 2.39 -3.45
C LEU A 15 -17.50 2.43 -1.93
N ILE A 16 -18.34 1.54 -1.39
CA ILE A 16 -18.71 1.53 0.03
C ILE A 16 -17.56 0.97 0.88
N ALA A 17 -16.83 -0.04 0.41
CA ALA A 17 -15.81 -0.70 1.22
C ALA A 17 -14.68 0.25 1.70
N PRO A 18 -14.07 1.12 0.86
CA PRO A 18 -13.07 2.09 1.31
C PRO A 18 -13.66 3.16 2.26
N VAL A 19 -14.91 3.56 2.05
CA VAL A 19 -15.61 4.51 2.95
C VAL A 19 -15.80 3.88 4.33
N LEU A 20 -16.25 2.62 4.37
CA LEU A 20 -16.40 1.87 5.62
C LEU A 20 -15.06 1.69 6.33
N GLU A 21 -13.99 1.38 5.59
CA GLU A 21 -12.64 1.29 6.13
C GLU A 21 -12.21 2.62 6.78
N LEU A 22 -12.40 3.74 6.08
CA LEU A 22 -12.03 5.08 6.57
C LEU A 22 -12.75 5.43 7.89
N VAL A 23 -14.04 5.09 8.00
CA VAL A 23 -14.86 5.37 9.19
C VAL A 23 -14.50 4.45 10.36
N LEU A 24 -14.29 3.15 10.09
CA LEU A 24 -14.00 2.17 11.14
C LEU A 24 -12.55 2.22 11.62
N MET A 25 -11.61 2.70 10.79
CA MET A 25 -10.20 2.81 11.13
C MET A 25 -9.93 3.53 12.47
N PRO A 26 -10.41 4.77 12.71
CA PRO A 26 -10.15 5.47 13.98
C PRO A 26 -10.73 4.72 15.19
N VAL A 27 -11.93 4.14 15.04
CA VAL A 27 -12.56 3.34 16.10
C VAL A 27 -11.71 2.12 16.42
N ASN A 28 -11.23 1.40 15.41
CA ASN A 28 -10.38 0.23 15.61
C ASN A 28 -9.04 0.60 16.27
N VAL A 29 -8.40 1.68 15.84
CA VAL A 29 -7.14 2.18 16.42
C VAL A 29 -7.31 2.51 17.91
N ALA A 30 -8.41 3.17 18.29
CA ALA A 30 -8.73 3.46 19.68
C ALA A 30 -8.92 2.17 20.51
N VAL A 31 -9.67 1.21 19.99
CA VAL A 31 -9.90 -0.09 20.66
C VAL A 31 -8.61 -0.87 20.86
N VAL A 32 -7.75 -0.94 19.83
CA VAL A 32 -6.44 -1.60 19.91
C VAL A 32 -5.58 -0.93 20.99
N PHE A 33 -5.49 0.40 20.98
CA PHE A 33 -4.69 1.14 21.95
C PHE A 33 -5.18 0.94 23.39
N ILE A 34 -6.50 1.06 23.64
CA ILE A 34 -7.09 0.88 24.97
C ILE A 34 -6.82 -0.54 25.49
N LYS A 35 -7.01 -1.56 24.66
CA LYS A 35 -6.76 -2.96 25.05
C LYS A 35 -5.29 -3.20 25.40
N ASP A 36 -4.36 -2.64 24.64
CA ASP A 36 -2.93 -2.78 24.92
C ASP A 36 -2.51 -2.00 26.16
N TRP A 37 -3.08 -0.81 26.39
CA TRP A 37 -2.83 -0.03 27.59
C TRP A 37 -3.28 -0.80 28.83
N GLN A 38 -4.52 -1.30 28.85
CA GLN A 38 -5.06 -2.07 29.98
C GLN A 38 -4.22 -3.30 30.32
N LYS A 39 -3.60 -3.94 29.32
CA LYS A 39 -2.83 -5.18 29.52
C LYS A 39 -1.36 -4.97 29.85
N ARG A 40 -0.71 -3.95 29.29
CA ARG A 40 0.76 -3.83 29.25
C ARG A 40 1.29 -2.46 29.67
N GLY A 41 0.41 -1.52 30.03
CA GLY A 41 0.74 -0.15 30.39
C GLY A 41 0.93 0.78 29.18
N PHE A 42 0.91 2.09 29.45
CA PHE A 42 0.87 3.14 28.42
C PHE A 42 2.07 3.14 27.46
N LYS A 43 3.30 3.02 27.97
CA LYS A 43 4.52 3.01 27.13
C LYS A 43 4.53 1.82 26.16
N SER A 44 4.11 0.64 26.62
CA SER A 44 4.00 -0.56 25.78
C SER A 44 2.90 -0.42 24.74
N ALA A 45 1.78 0.22 25.09
CA ALA A 45 0.68 0.50 24.15
C ALA A 45 1.11 1.47 23.04
N LEU A 46 1.91 2.48 23.33
CA LEU A 46 2.48 3.38 22.31
C LEU A 46 3.40 2.64 21.34
N LYS A 47 4.23 1.70 21.83
CA LYS A 47 5.04 0.86 20.96
C LYS A 47 4.17 -0.09 20.12
N GLY A 48 3.14 -0.67 20.73
CA GLY A 48 2.17 -1.54 20.06
C GLY A 48 1.45 -0.81 18.92
N ILE A 49 0.95 0.40 19.15
CA ILE A 49 0.23 1.16 18.13
C ILE A 49 1.15 1.63 17.00
N SER A 50 2.40 1.97 17.31
CA SER A 50 3.41 2.29 16.28
C SER A 50 3.67 1.08 15.36
N ASN A 51 3.81 -0.12 15.92
CA ASN A 51 3.98 -1.34 15.13
C ASN A 51 2.73 -1.67 14.32
N TYR A 52 1.54 -1.51 14.92
CA TYR A 52 0.26 -1.69 14.22
C TYR A 52 0.16 -0.79 12.98
N PHE A 53 0.52 0.50 13.10
CA PHE A 53 0.52 1.42 11.96
C PHE A 53 1.52 0.99 10.88
N LYS A 54 2.73 0.61 11.26
CA LYS A 54 3.74 0.12 10.31
C LYS A 54 3.24 -1.09 9.54
N GLU A 55 2.75 -2.11 10.23
CA GLU A 55 2.23 -3.32 9.58
C GLU A 55 1.01 -3.03 8.71
N SER A 56 0.12 -2.15 9.17
CA SER A 56 -1.06 -1.73 8.40
C SER A 56 -0.66 -1.00 7.12
N ALA A 57 0.31 -0.08 7.20
CA ALA A 57 0.85 0.62 6.04
C ALA A 57 1.47 -0.35 5.01
N ILE A 58 2.24 -1.34 5.47
CA ILE A 58 2.80 -2.38 4.58
C ILE A 58 1.69 -3.18 3.88
N ARG A 59 0.68 -3.64 4.64
CA ARG A 59 -0.45 -4.38 4.04
C ARG A 59 -1.22 -3.55 3.02
N LYS A 60 -1.47 -2.27 3.31
CA LYS A 60 -2.12 -1.34 2.38
C LYS A 60 -1.28 -1.10 1.14
N ASP A 61 0.02 -0.89 1.29
CA ASP A 61 0.94 -0.71 0.15
C ASP A 61 0.91 -1.94 -0.78
N VAL A 62 1.04 -3.15 -0.22
CA VAL A 62 0.92 -4.41 -1.00
C VAL A 62 -0.43 -4.52 -1.70
N TYR A 63 -1.54 -4.22 -1.00
CA TYR A 63 -2.88 -4.24 -1.57
C TYR A 63 -3.01 -3.24 -2.74
N LEU A 64 -2.69 -1.96 -2.52
CA LEU A 64 -2.85 -0.91 -3.53
C LEU A 64 -1.87 -1.06 -4.70
N CYS A 65 -0.69 -1.65 -4.46
CA CYS A 65 0.23 -2.06 -5.53
C CYS A 65 -0.44 -3.08 -6.47
N SER A 66 -1.14 -4.07 -5.90
CA SER A 66 -1.88 -5.08 -6.65
C SER A 66 -3.16 -4.54 -7.28
N GLU A 67 -3.95 -3.77 -6.55
CA GLU A 67 -5.25 -3.20 -6.97
C GLU A 67 -5.07 -2.29 -8.19
N TYR A 68 -4.06 -1.43 -8.16
CA TYR A 68 -3.77 -0.47 -9.24
C TYR A 68 -2.69 -0.94 -10.20
N ARG A 69 -2.41 -2.26 -10.26
CA ARG A 69 -1.35 -2.81 -11.12
C ARG A 69 -1.44 -2.33 -12.56
N THR A 70 -2.65 -2.22 -13.13
CA THR A 70 -2.83 -1.75 -14.51
C THR A 70 -2.31 -0.33 -14.68
N LEU A 71 -2.68 0.57 -13.77
CA LEU A 71 -2.20 1.95 -13.75
C LEU A 71 -0.67 1.98 -13.63
N TRP A 72 -0.10 1.23 -12.69
CA TRP A 72 1.34 1.20 -12.44
C TRP A 72 2.13 0.67 -13.63
N ASN A 73 1.67 -0.41 -14.26
CA ASN A 73 2.32 -0.97 -15.44
C ASN A 73 2.25 -0.06 -16.66
N CYS A 74 1.21 0.78 -16.77
CA CYS A 74 1.09 1.78 -17.83
C CYS A 74 1.97 3.02 -17.59
N THR A 75 2.29 3.33 -16.32
CA THR A 75 2.86 4.63 -15.97
C THR A 75 4.26 4.56 -15.38
N LEU A 76 4.62 3.56 -14.59
CA LEU A 76 5.84 3.56 -13.75
C LEU A 76 7.02 2.77 -14.32
N ARG A 77 6.80 1.97 -15.36
CA ARG A 77 7.84 1.17 -16.02
C ARG A 77 7.90 1.40 -17.53
N THR A 78 9.02 1.06 -18.14
CA THR A 78 9.14 0.90 -19.59
C THR A 78 8.50 -0.41 -20.05
N ARG A 79 8.38 -0.60 -21.36
CA ARG A 79 7.83 -1.84 -21.94
C ARG A 79 8.64 -3.08 -21.58
N GLU A 80 9.95 -2.93 -21.43
CA GLU A 80 10.92 -3.99 -21.09
C GLU A 80 10.95 -4.33 -19.60
N GLY A 81 10.42 -3.44 -18.75
CA GLY A 81 10.36 -3.66 -17.30
C GLY A 81 9.42 -4.79 -16.87
N LYS A 82 9.78 -5.46 -15.78
CA LYS A 82 8.94 -6.49 -15.14
C LYS A 82 7.61 -5.92 -14.67
N ARG A 83 6.58 -6.78 -14.60
CA ARG A 83 5.22 -6.37 -14.22
C ARG A 83 5.15 -5.97 -12.74
N ILE A 84 4.60 -4.79 -12.48
CA ILE A 84 4.32 -4.26 -11.14
C ILE A 84 3.01 -4.85 -10.60
N GLY A 85 2.93 -5.12 -9.29
CA GLY A 85 1.70 -5.52 -8.60
C GLY A 85 1.31 -6.99 -8.77
N VAL A 86 2.24 -7.86 -9.18
CA VAL A 86 1.96 -9.29 -9.43
C VAL A 86 2.48 -10.20 -8.30
N ASN A 87 3.54 -9.79 -7.59
CA ASN A 87 4.29 -10.65 -6.68
C ASN A 87 3.94 -10.48 -5.18
N ASN A 88 2.79 -9.90 -4.86
CA ASN A 88 2.40 -9.58 -3.47
C ASN A 88 3.48 -8.78 -2.71
N ARG A 89 4.12 -7.82 -3.41
CA ARG A 89 5.14 -6.92 -2.88
C ARG A 89 4.62 -5.50 -2.75
N THR A 90 5.31 -4.69 -1.95
CA THR A 90 5.06 -3.25 -1.87
C THR A 90 5.40 -2.58 -3.19
N LEU A 91 4.78 -1.43 -3.48
CA LEU A 91 5.12 -0.62 -4.64
C LEU A 91 6.60 -0.19 -4.60
N SER A 92 7.09 0.11 -3.41
CA SER A 92 8.50 0.44 -3.16
C SER A 92 9.46 -0.65 -3.63
N ALA A 93 9.15 -1.93 -3.37
CA ALA A 93 9.97 -3.05 -3.82
C ALA A 93 9.94 -3.23 -5.34
N ASP A 94 8.76 -3.07 -5.96
CA ASP A 94 8.63 -3.14 -7.42
C ASP A 94 9.34 -1.99 -8.12
N LEU A 95 9.27 -0.76 -7.58
CA LEU A 95 10.05 0.38 -8.05
C LEU A 95 11.56 0.15 -7.88
N GLY A 96 11.98 -0.46 -6.77
CA GLY A 96 13.38 -0.83 -6.56
C GLY A 96 13.89 -1.83 -7.61
N GLU A 97 13.07 -2.78 -8.04
CA GLU A 97 13.40 -3.67 -9.16
C GLU A 97 13.54 -2.91 -10.48
N GLN A 98 12.64 -1.95 -10.76
CA GLN A 98 12.75 -1.14 -11.97
C GLN A 98 13.99 -0.22 -11.95
N ASP A 99 14.36 0.32 -10.79
CA ASP A 99 15.59 1.14 -10.62
C ASP A 99 16.84 0.29 -10.87
N PHE A 100 16.89 -0.90 -10.26
CA PHE A 100 17.99 -1.84 -10.39
C PHE A 100 18.17 -2.34 -11.83
N GLU A 101 17.07 -2.62 -12.53
CA GLU A 101 17.09 -3.10 -13.91
C GLU A 101 17.20 -1.98 -14.96
N GLY A 102 17.15 -0.71 -14.55
CA GLY A 102 17.17 0.43 -15.48
C GLY A 102 15.90 0.54 -16.34
N THR A 103 14.78 -0.02 -15.88
CA THR A 103 13.50 -0.10 -16.60
C THR A 103 12.41 0.83 -16.03
N MET A 104 12.78 1.72 -15.11
CA MET A 104 11.87 2.72 -14.55
C MET A 104 11.50 3.81 -15.56
N SER A 105 10.23 4.18 -15.63
CA SER A 105 9.79 5.30 -16.47
C SER A 105 10.11 6.66 -15.82
N ARG A 106 9.92 7.76 -16.57
CA ARG A 106 10.04 9.12 -16.00
C ARG A 106 9.03 9.36 -14.88
N THR A 107 7.78 8.94 -15.04
CA THR A 107 6.76 9.04 -14.00
C THR A 107 7.13 8.17 -12.78
N GLY A 108 7.67 6.98 -13.03
CA GLY A 108 8.24 6.11 -11.99
C GLY A 108 9.34 6.81 -11.20
N ALA A 109 10.27 7.49 -11.89
CA ALA A 109 11.36 8.23 -11.27
C ALA A 109 10.85 9.41 -10.41
N VAL A 110 9.84 10.15 -10.87
CA VAL A 110 9.21 11.22 -10.08
C VAL A 110 8.56 10.65 -8.81
N LEU A 111 7.81 9.55 -8.94
CA LEU A 111 7.20 8.90 -7.77
C LEU A 111 8.27 8.38 -6.80
N ASN A 112 9.31 7.72 -7.30
CA ASN A 112 10.43 7.24 -6.49
C ASN A 112 11.14 8.41 -5.77
N LEU A 113 11.27 9.58 -6.40
CA LEU A 113 11.81 10.77 -5.76
C LEU A 113 10.90 11.27 -4.62
N ILE A 114 9.59 11.35 -4.83
CA ILE A 114 8.63 11.76 -3.78
C ILE A 114 8.73 10.82 -2.58
N LEU A 115 8.75 9.51 -2.82
CA LEU A 115 8.88 8.51 -1.75
C LEU A 115 10.26 8.55 -1.07
N PHE A 116 11.33 8.90 -1.80
CA PHE A 116 12.66 9.10 -1.24
C PHE A 116 12.72 10.26 -0.23
N LEU A 117 11.90 11.31 -0.43
CA LEU A 117 11.80 12.42 0.53
C LEU A 117 11.14 12.00 1.85
N ILE A 118 10.25 11.00 1.82
CA ILE A 118 9.59 10.44 3.01
C ILE A 118 10.54 9.48 3.73
N GLU A 119 11.09 8.51 2.99
CA GLU A 119 12.09 7.58 3.50
C GLU A 119 13.23 7.43 2.49
N ARG A 120 14.42 7.89 2.90
CA ARG A 120 15.64 7.72 2.09
C ARG A 120 15.91 6.25 1.82
N ASN A 121 16.22 5.94 0.56
CA ASN A 121 16.50 4.60 0.04
C ASN A 121 15.36 3.58 0.26
N HIS A 122 14.10 4.02 0.39
CA HIS A 122 12.95 3.13 0.61
C HIS A 122 12.87 1.99 -0.42
N SER A 123 13.07 2.27 -1.71
CA SER A 123 12.93 1.30 -2.79
C SER A 123 14.02 0.22 -2.77
N ARG A 124 15.28 0.61 -2.52
CA ARG A 124 16.39 -0.35 -2.36
C ARG A 124 16.24 -1.22 -1.12
N LYS A 125 15.86 -0.61 0.01
CA LYS A 125 15.55 -1.35 1.26
C LYS A 125 14.43 -2.37 1.06
N ALA A 126 13.38 -1.99 0.34
CA ALA A 126 12.23 -2.86 0.09
C ALA A 126 12.53 -3.97 -0.93
N TYR A 127 13.36 -3.71 -1.93
CA TYR A 127 13.74 -4.69 -2.95
C TYR A 127 14.75 -5.73 -2.42
N GLY A 128 15.63 -5.35 -1.48
CA GLY A 128 16.57 -6.27 -0.84
C GLY A 128 17.82 -6.59 -1.66
N LYS A 129 18.22 -5.68 -2.56
CA LYS A 129 19.47 -5.71 -3.32
C LYS A 129 20.25 -4.41 -3.14
#